data_AF-A0A6J2PTC7-F1
#
_entry.id   AF-A0A6J2PTC7-F1
#
_cell.length_a   1.000
_cell.length_b   1.000
_cell.length_c   1.000
_cell.angle_alpha   90.00
_cell.angle_beta   90.00
_cell.angle_gamma   90.00
#
_symmetry.space_group_name_H-M   'P 1'
#
loop_
_entity.id
_entity.type
_entity.pdbx_description
1 polymer ?
#
loop_
_entity_poly.entity_id
_entity_poly.type
_entity_poly.pdbx_seq_one_letter_code
_entity_poly.pdbx_strand_id
1 'polypeptide(L)'
;MGLEKEKLDSSVFMDDDEFNRSIEPILKKGKVYAEEPDRDPNDINAHLKLGFEDVIAEHISAHSFDKVWIGSHAAFELVKFIFYRLLTTLLAVPMAFILGLVFAVLSCIHIWLVMPVIQSFLMLLPSVHVVWRSLTDMFITPLYHSMGKSLSSVHVKTTEY
;
A
#
# COMPACT_ATOMS: atom_id res chain seq x y z
N MET A 1 -1.56 -26.68 14.00
CA MET A 1 -2.56 -26.09 13.09
C MET A 1 -2.53 -24.57 13.29
N GLY A 2 -1.50 -23.88 12.76
CA GLY A 2 -1.29 -22.46 13.08
C GLY A 2 -0.19 -21.75 12.28
N LEU A 3 0.81 -22.47 11.77
CA LEU A 3 1.94 -21.86 11.02
C LEU A 3 1.60 -21.46 9.57
N GLU A 4 0.52 -21.97 9.00
CA GLU A 4 0.15 -21.69 7.60
C GLU A 4 -0.59 -20.35 7.45
N LYS A 5 -1.23 -19.86 8.53
CA LYS A 5 -2.00 -18.61 8.48
C LYS A 5 -1.12 -17.35 8.57
N GLU A 6 0.06 -17.42 9.21
CA GLU A 6 0.98 -16.27 9.29
C GLU A 6 1.74 -16.00 7.98
N LYS A 7 1.95 -17.02 7.15
CA LYS A 7 2.66 -16.87 5.87
C LYS A 7 1.80 -16.20 4.78
N LEU A 8 0.47 -16.21 4.95
CA LEU A 8 -0.51 -15.59 4.06
C LEU A 8 -0.72 -14.09 4.33
N ASP A 9 -0.54 -13.63 5.57
CA ASP A 9 -0.69 -12.20 5.91
C ASP A 9 0.58 -11.38 5.63
N SER A 10 1.72 -12.05 5.45
CA SER A 10 3.00 -11.39 5.13
C SER A 10 3.29 -11.32 3.63
N SER A 11 2.47 -11.93 2.77
CA SER A 11 2.56 -11.78 1.31
C SER A 11 1.86 -10.50 0.90
N VAL A 12 2.52 -9.36 1.15
CA VAL A 12 2.19 -8.09 0.50
C VAL A 12 2.45 -8.27 -0.99
N PHE A 13 1.40 -8.70 -1.67
CA PHE A 13 1.02 -8.52 -3.06
C PHE A 13 2.09 -7.90 -3.97
N MET A 14 3.02 -8.73 -4.41
CA MET A 14 3.42 -8.71 -5.80
C MET A 14 3.52 -10.17 -6.23
N ASP A 15 2.64 -10.57 -7.14
CA ASP A 15 2.57 -11.93 -7.66
C ASP A 15 3.89 -12.16 -8.44
N ASP A 16 4.79 -13.00 -7.92
CA ASP A 16 6.11 -13.26 -8.52
C ASP A 16 5.98 -13.74 -9.99
N ASP A 17 4.82 -14.31 -10.34
CA ASP A 17 4.42 -14.71 -11.68
C ASP A 17 4.24 -13.53 -12.65
N GLU A 18 3.85 -12.33 -12.17
CA GLU A 18 3.68 -11.12 -12.99
C GLU A 18 5.03 -10.48 -13.35
N PHE A 19 5.99 -10.49 -12.42
CA PHE A 19 7.35 -10.01 -12.68
C PHE A 19 8.07 -10.91 -13.70
N ASN A 20 7.93 -12.23 -13.55
CA ASN A 20 8.55 -13.21 -14.43
C ASN A 20 7.93 -13.22 -15.85
N ARG A 21 6.62 -12.93 -15.97
CA ARG A 21 5.92 -12.72 -17.26
C ARG A 21 6.51 -11.61 -18.10
N SER A 22 7.12 -10.59 -17.48
CA SER A 22 7.78 -9.52 -18.22
C SER A 22 9.10 -9.99 -18.86
N ILE A 23 9.69 -11.11 -18.42
CA ILE A 23 11.07 -11.50 -18.75
C ILE A 23 11.13 -12.51 -19.92
N GLU A 24 10.02 -13.13 -20.32
CA GLU A 24 10.05 -14.15 -21.38
C GLU A 24 9.99 -13.56 -22.81
N PRO A 25 10.90 -13.97 -23.72
CA PRO A 25 10.79 -13.63 -25.13
C PRO A 25 9.60 -14.36 -25.75
N ILE A 26 8.76 -13.60 -26.47
CA ILE A 26 7.49 -14.01 -27.10
C ILE A 26 7.74 -14.98 -28.26
N LEU A 27 8.18 -16.20 -27.96
CA LEU A 27 8.39 -17.23 -28.98
C LEU A 27 8.11 -18.63 -28.46
N LYS A 28 6.87 -18.87 -28.01
CA LYS A 28 6.22 -20.18 -28.22
C LYS A 28 4.69 -20.08 -28.23
N LYS A 29 4.16 -20.52 -29.38
CA LYS A 29 2.76 -20.61 -29.80
C LYS A 29 1.99 -21.66 -28.97
N GLY A 30 0.84 -21.31 -28.41
CA GLY A 30 -0.16 -22.32 -27.97
C GLY A 30 -1.08 -21.91 -26.82
N LYS A 31 -2.23 -21.29 -27.16
CA LYS A 31 -3.51 -21.32 -26.42
C LYS A 31 -3.46 -21.28 -24.87
N VAL A 32 -2.95 -20.22 -24.24
CA VAL A 32 -3.39 -19.77 -22.90
C VAL A 32 -3.10 -18.27 -22.76
N TYR A 33 -3.72 -17.43 -23.60
CA TYR A 33 -3.91 -16.03 -23.20
C TYR A 33 -5.30 -16.02 -22.58
N ALA A 34 -5.37 -15.93 -21.25
CA ALA A 34 -6.60 -15.44 -20.63
C ALA A 34 -6.89 -14.09 -21.28
N GLU A 35 -8.11 -13.87 -21.77
CA GLU A 35 -8.48 -12.59 -22.34
C GLU A 35 -8.11 -11.51 -21.31
N GLU A 36 -7.28 -10.55 -21.72
CA GLU A 36 -6.95 -9.42 -20.87
C GLU A 36 -8.29 -8.78 -20.46
N PRO A 37 -8.55 -8.55 -19.17
CA PRO A 37 -9.81 -7.99 -18.72
C PRO A 37 -10.02 -6.67 -19.45
N ASP A 38 -11.17 -6.52 -20.10
CA ASP A 38 -11.51 -5.30 -20.82
C ASP A 38 -11.40 -4.12 -19.84
N ARG A 39 -10.37 -3.30 -20.06
CA ARG A 39 -10.03 -2.17 -19.18
C ARG A 39 -10.99 -0.99 -19.37
N ASP A 40 -11.89 -1.08 -20.37
CA ASP A 40 -12.90 -0.08 -20.64
C ASP A 40 -14.23 -0.70 -21.11
N PRO A 41 -15.00 -1.33 -20.20
CA PRO A 41 -16.25 -2.01 -20.53
C PRO A 41 -17.37 -1.08 -21.06
N ASN A 42 -17.20 0.24 -20.92
CA ASN A 42 -18.16 1.24 -21.39
C ASN A 42 -17.63 2.06 -22.58
N ASP A 43 -16.45 1.72 -23.11
CA ASP A 43 -15.79 2.38 -24.24
C ASP A 43 -15.71 3.92 -24.12
N ILE A 44 -15.64 4.44 -22.87
CA ILE A 44 -15.63 5.87 -22.60
C ILE A 44 -14.30 6.53 -23.01
N ASN A 45 -13.23 5.73 -23.11
CA ASN A 45 -11.87 6.14 -23.42
C ASN A 45 -11.44 5.74 -24.84
N ALA A 46 -12.37 5.47 -25.75
CA ALA A 46 -12.07 5.15 -27.15
C ALA A 46 -11.10 6.16 -27.81
N HIS A 47 -11.19 7.44 -27.41
CA HIS A 47 -10.34 8.54 -27.88
C HIS A 47 -8.87 8.47 -27.41
N LEU A 48 -8.54 7.68 -26.39
CA LEU A 48 -7.17 7.46 -25.90
C LEU A 48 -6.49 6.27 -26.59
N LYS A 49 -7.22 5.53 -27.43
CA LYS A 49 -6.71 4.38 -28.17
C LYS A 49 -5.94 4.83 -29.41
N LEU A 50 -4.72 5.30 -29.18
CA LEU A 50 -3.81 5.71 -30.26
C LEU A 50 -3.27 4.47 -30.98
N GLY A 51 -3.75 4.25 -32.20
CA GLY A 51 -3.26 3.19 -33.09
C GLY A 51 -2.06 3.65 -33.93
N PHE A 52 -1.33 2.70 -34.51
CA PHE A 52 -0.29 2.98 -35.52
C PHE A 52 -0.82 3.85 -36.67
N GLU A 53 -2.09 3.64 -37.02
CA GLU A 53 -2.82 4.37 -38.07
C GLU A 53 -3.04 5.84 -37.76
N ASP A 54 -3.14 6.21 -36.48
CA ASP A 54 -3.41 7.59 -36.04
C ASP A 54 -2.11 8.41 -35.89
N VAL A 55 -0.97 7.73 -35.70
CA VAL A 55 0.33 8.39 -35.45
C VAL A 55 1.22 8.43 -36.70
N ILE A 56 1.20 7.38 -37.53
CA ILE A 56 2.19 7.19 -38.62
C ILE A 56 1.56 6.91 -40.00
N ALA A 57 0.27 6.55 -40.10
CA ALA A 57 -0.26 6.17 -41.42
C ALA A 57 -0.52 7.37 -42.33
N GLU A 58 0.01 7.27 -43.55
CA GLU A 58 -0.37 8.10 -44.69
C GLU A 58 -1.77 7.70 -45.21
N HIS A 59 -2.43 8.60 -45.95
CA HIS A 59 -3.77 8.36 -46.52
C HIS A 59 -3.79 7.14 -47.47
N ILE A 60 -4.88 6.35 -47.41
CA ILE A 60 -5.04 5.02 -48.05
C ILE A 60 -4.79 4.97 -49.57
N SER A 61 -4.72 6.13 -50.24
CA SER A 61 -4.59 6.27 -51.70
C SER A 61 -3.15 6.16 -52.24
N ALA A 62 -2.13 6.08 -51.39
CA ALA A 62 -0.72 6.08 -51.79
C ALA A 62 0.07 4.90 -51.21
N HIS A 63 -0.51 3.69 -51.18
CA HIS A 63 0.16 2.48 -50.67
C HIS A 63 1.35 2.07 -51.55
N SER A 64 2.52 2.65 -51.29
CA SER A 64 3.78 2.22 -51.89
C SER A 64 4.46 1.19 -50.98
N PHE A 65 4.41 -0.07 -51.39
CA PHE A 65 5.08 -1.25 -50.81
C PHE A 65 4.53 -1.81 -49.47
N ASP A 66 3.77 -2.90 -49.58
CA ASP A 66 3.25 -3.75 -48.47
C ASP A 66 4.32 -4.16 -47.42
N LYS A 67 5.59 -4.27 -47.85
CA LYS A 67 6.70 -4.65 -46.96
C LYS A 67 7.14 -3.53 -46.03
N VAL A 68 7.01 -2.27 -46.44
CA VAL A 68 7.35 -1.11 -45.60
C VAL A 68 6.29 -0.95 -44.52
N TRP A 69 5.02 -1.15 -44.87
CA TRP A 69 3.89 -1.12 -43.94
C TRP A 69 4.00 -2.15 -42.81
N ILE A 70 4.32 -3.41 -43.16
CA ILE A 70 4.49 -4.46 -42.14
C ILE A 70 5.71 -4.19 -41.25
N GLY A 71 6.78 -3.64 -41.84
CA GLY A 71 8.00 -3.28 -41.13
C GLY A 71 7.78 -2.12 -40.17
N SER A 72 7.07 -1.08 -40.57
CA SER A 72 6.76 0.08 -39.73
C SER A 72 5.82 -0.27 -38.58
N HIS A 73 4.82 -1.13 -38.83
CA HIS A 73 3.92 -1.60 -37.79
C HIS A 73 4.66 -2.43 -36.73
N ALA A 74 5.54 -3.35 -37.17
CA ALA A 74 6.35 -4.16 -36.26
C ALA A 74 7.37 -3.32 -35.47
N ALA A 75 8.02 -2.36 -36.13
CA ALA A 75 8.96 -1.45 -35.48
C ALA A 75 8.28 -0.54 -34.45
N PHE A 76 7.08 -0.04 -34.74
CA PHE A 76 6.30 0.80 -33.82
C PHE A 76 5.93 0.04 -32.53
N GLU A 77 5.39 -1.17 -32.65
CA GLU A 77 5.05 -1.99 -31.47
C GLU A 77 6.30 -2.35 -30.63
N LEU A 78 7.42 -2.67 -31.29
CA LEU A 78 8.68 -2.98 -30.61
C LEU A 78 9.23 -1.75 -29.87
N VAL A 79 9.26 -0.58 -30.51
CA VAL A 79 9.73 0.67 -29.90
C VAL A 79 8.84 1.04 -28.72
N LYS A 80 7.52 0.95 -28.88
CA LYS A 80 6.54 1.18 -27.81
C LYS A 80 6.83 0.29 -26.60
N PHE A 81 7.00 -1.01 -26.83
CA PHE A 81 7.29 -1.97 -25.77
C PHE A 81 8.62 -1.68 -25.05
N ILE A 82 9.70 -1.49 -25.80
CA ILE A 82 11.03 -1.23 -25.23
C ILE A 82 11.04 0.11 -24.49
N PHE A 83 10.42 1.15 -25.04
CA PHE A 83 10.40 2.47 -24.45
C PHE A 83 9.61 2.48 -23.14
N TYR A 84 8.43 1.86 -23.08
CA TYR A 84 7.67 1.75 -21.84
C TYR A 84 8.45 1.02 -20.74
N ARG A 85 9.12 -0.09 -21.09
CA ARG A 85 9.95 -0.84 -20.13
C ARG A 85 11.18 -0.06 -19.69
N LEU A 86 11.86 0.62 -20.60
CA LEU A 86 13.03 1.42 -20.27
C LEU A 86 12.65 2.61 -19.38
N LEU A 87 11.55 3.30 -19.70
CA LEU A 87 11.10 4.47 -18.97
C LEU A 87 10.62 4.11 -17.56
N THR A 88 9.90 3.00 -17.41
CA THR A 88 9.47 2.52 -16.08
C THR A 88 10.67 2.12 -15.24
N THR A 89 11.64 1.37 -15.78
CA THR A 89 12.85 0.98 -15.04
C THR A 89 13.70 2.20 -14.68
N LEU A 90 13.88 3.14 -15.61
CA LEU A 90 14.64 4.36 -15.38
C LEU A 90 14.01 5.21 -14.27
N LEU A 91 12.67 5.26 -14.19
CA LEU A 91 11.98 6.00 -13.12
C LEU A 91 11.91 5.22 -11.80
N ALA A 92 11.85 3.89 -11.85
CA ALA A 92 11.81 3.04 -10.66
C ALA A 92 13.12 3.10 -9.86
N VAL A 93 14.28 3.10 -10.53
CA VAL A 93 15.61 3.17 -9.89
C VAL A 93 15.80 4.41 -8.99
N PRO A 94 15.58 5.66 -9.44
CA PRO A 94 15.73 6.85 -8.60
C PRO A 94 14.67 6.88 -7.49
N MET A 95 13.45 6.42 -7.74
CA MET A 95 12.42 6.31 -6.69
C MET A 95 12.84 5.33 -5.60
N ALA A 96 13.35 4.15 -5.96
CA ALA A 96 13.87 3.17 -5.01
C ALA A 96 15.07 3.73 -4.22
N PHE A 97 15.94 4.49 -4.87
CA PHE A 97 17.08 5.14 -4.21
C PHE A 97 16.63 6.20 -3.18
N ILE A 98 15.67 7.07 -3.55
CA ILE A 98 15.12 8.07 -2.64
C ILE A 98 14.45 7.40 -1.43
N LEU A 99 13.62 6.37 -1.67
CA LEU A 99 12.99 5.61 -0.59
C LEU A 99 14.04 4.96 0.31
N GLY A 100 15.07 4.33 -0.25
CA GLY A 100 16.17 3.75 0.51
C GLY A 100 16.89 4.79 1.39
N LEU A 101 17.13 5.99 0.86
CA LEU A 101 17.74 7.08 1.62
C LEU A 101 16.83 7.55 2.77
N VAL A 102 15.53 7.69 2.53
CA VAL A 102 14.55 8.04 3.56
C VAL A 102 14.53 6.97 4.66
N PHE A 103 14.50 5.69 4.30
CA PHE A 103 14.56 4.59 5.26
C PHE A 103 15.86 4.55 6.05
N ALA A 104 17.00 4.88 5.43
CA ALA A 104 18.28 4.97 6.13
C ALA A 104 18.28 6.10 7.18
N VAL A 105 17.79 7.29 6.81
CA VAL A 105 17.67 8.43 7.74
C VAL A 105 16.68 8.12 8.87
N LEU A 106 15.52 7.55 8.54
CA LEU A 106 14.53 7.11 9.53
C LEU A 106 15.12 6.08 10.50
N SER A 107 15.90 5.11 10.00
CA SER A 107 16.55 4.11 10.82
C SER A 107 17.57 4.75 11.76
N CYS A 108 18.35 5.72 11.28
CA CYS A 108 19.28 6.47 12.11
C CYS A 108 18.55 7.21 13.24
N ILE A 109 17.48 7.96 12.91
CA ILE A 109 16.64 8.64 13.90
C ILE A 109 16.02 7.64 14.87
N HIS A 110 15.57 6.48 14.39
CA HIS A 110 14.95 5.46 15.24
C HIS A 110 15.92 4.93 16.30
N ILE A 111 17.15 4.59 15.90
CA ILE A 111 18.18 4.06 16.81
C ILE A 111 18.64 5.15 17.78
N TRP A 112 18.89 6.37 17.29
CA TRP A 112 19.50 7.43 18.09
C TRP A 112 18.51 8.25 18.93
N LEU A 113 17.26 8.39 18.50
CA LEU A 113 16.26 9.24 19.16
C LEU A 113 15.09 8.40 19.68
N VAL A 114 14.51 7.52 18.86
CA VAL A 114 13.28 6.81 19.26
C VAL A 114 13.56 5.81 20.38
N MET A 115 14.63 5.01 20.28
CA MET A 115 15.00 4.08 21.36
C MET A 115 15.21 4.77 22.73
N PRO A 116 16.04 5.83 22.85
CA PRO A 116 16.20 6.50 24.15
C PRO A 116 14.94 7.23 24.59
N VAL A 117 14.13 7.76 23.68
CA VAL A 117 12.84 8.38 24.03
C VAL A 117 11.88 7.34 24.60
N ILE A 118 11.73 6.18 23.97
CA ILE A 118 10.89 5.09 24.49
C ILE A 118 11.39 4.67 25.88
N GLN A 119 12.70 4.47 26.03
CA GLN A 119 13.28 4.09 27.32
C GLN A 119 13.06 5.16 28.39
N SER A 120 13.17 6.44 28.04
CA SER A 120 12.88 7.57 28.94
C SER A 120 11.42 7.60 29.37
N PHE A 121 10.50 7.33 28.43
CA PHE A 121 9.06 7.30 28.69
C PHE A 121 8.69 6.13 29.60
N LEU A 122 9.26 4.95 29.35
CA LEU A 122 9.11 3.78 30.22
C LEU A 122 9.65 4.02 31.63
N MET A 123 10.70 4.84 31.79
CA MET A 123 11.23 5.21 33.10
C MET A 123 10.36 6.27 33.81
N LEU A 124 9.71 7.17 33.06
CA LEU A 124 8.83 8.21 33.58
C LEU A 124 7.43 7.68 33.95
N LEU A 125 6.93 6.69 33.21
CA LEU A 125 5.61 6.07 33.38
C LEU A 125 5.34 5.59 34.82
N PRO A 126 6.24 4.87 35.52
CA PRO A 126 6.05 4.48 36.91
C PRO A 126 5.90 5.67 37.85
N SER A 127 6.69 6.72 37.67
CA SER A 127 6.62 7.94 38.50
C SER A 127 5.29 8.65 38.31
N VAL A 128 4.84 8.81 37.05
CA VAL A 128 3.53 9.39 36.75
C VAL A 128 2.41 8.53 37.32
N HIS A 129 2.50 7.21 37.22
CA HIS A 129 1.52 6.29 37.79
C HIS A 129 1.43 6.40 39.32
N VAL A 130 2.56 6.55 40.02
CA VAL A 130 2.57 6.74 41.48
C VAL A 130 1.95 8.09 41.87
N VAL A 131 2.30 9.18 41.17
CA VAL A 131 1.71 10.49 41.41
C VAL A 131 0.21 10.48 41.12
N TRP A 132 -0.19 9.86 40.00
CA TRP A 132 -1.59 9.69 39.64
C TRP A 132 -2.35 8.88 40.68
N ARG A 133 -1.78 7.76 41.14
CA ARG A 133 -2.38 6.94 42.20
C ARG A 133 -2.56 7.74 43.49
N SER A 134 -1.57 8.53 43.89
CA SER A 134 -1.65 9.39 45.07
C SER A 134 -2.71 10.48 44.93
N LEU A 135 -2.82 11.11 43.76
CA LEU A 135 -3.87 12.09 43.48
C LEU A 135 -5.25 11.42 43.54
N THR A 136 -5.41 10.26 42.90
CA THR A 136 -6.67 9.53 42.96
C THR A 136 -6.99 9.13 44.40
N ASP A 137 -6.05 8.65 45.19
CA ASP A 137 -6.33 8.30 46.58
C ASP A 137 -6.74 9.52 47.43
N MET A 138 -6.12 10.68 47.20
CA MET A 138 -6.43 11.90 47.96
C MET A 138 -7.79 12.50 47.60
N PHE A 139 -8.21 12.44 46.33
CA PHE A 139 -9.48 13.03 45.88
C PHE A 139 -10.61 12.01 45.83
N ILE A 140 -10.34 10.86 45.23
CA ILE A 140 -11.34 9.86 44.87
C ILE A 140 -11.78 9.07 46.11
N THR A 141 -10.83 8.60 46.94
CA THR A 141 -11.16 7.82 48.16
C THR A 141 -12.12 8.55 49.12
N PRO A 142 -11.89 9.82 49.52
CA PRO A 142 -12.82 10.50 50.42
C PRO A 142 -14.17 10.84 49.76
N LEU A 143 -14.21 11.08 48.44
CA LEU A 143 -15.46 11.33 47.72
C LEU A 143 -16.34 10.08 47.72
N TYR A 144 -15.79 8.93 47.31
CA TYR A 144 -16.54 7.68 47.29
C TYR A 144 -16.90 7.19 48.70
N HIS A 145 -16.04 7.41 49.70
CA HIS A 145 -16.35 7.07 51.09
C HIS A 145 -17.52 7.90 51.63
N SER A 146 -17.52 9.21 51.34
CA SER A 146 -18.61 10.12 51.71
C SER A 146 -19.91 9.73 51.02
N MET A 147 -19.88 9.48 49.70
CA MET A 147 -21.04 9.05 48.93
C MET A 147 -21.60 7.70 49.43
N GLY A 148 -20.72 6.74 49.73
CA GLY A 148 -21.11 5.44 50.29
C GLY A 148 -21.79 5.57 51.65
N LYS A 149 -21.29 6.44 52.53
CA LYS A 149 -21.94 6.73 53.82
C LYS A 149 -23.29 7.42 53.68
N SER A 150 -23.42 8.38 52.75
CA SER A 150 -24.69 9.05 52.49
C SER A 150 -25.75 8.07 51.97
N LEU A 151 -25.38 7.15 51.08
CA LEU A 151 -26.29 6.14 50.54
C LEU A 151 -26.62 5.04 51.57
N SER A 152 -25.65 4.64 52.41
CA SER A 152 -25.88 3.67 53.50
C SER A 152 -26.82 4.21 54.59
N SER A 153 -26.96 5.53 54.72
CA SER A 153 -27.85 6.14 55.71
C SER A 153 -29.33 6.12 55.28
N VAL A 154 -29.65 5.75 54.03
CA VAL A 154 -31.03 5.69 53.54
C VAL A 154 -31.63 4.31 53.85
N HIS A 155 -32.26 4.19 55.02
CA HIS A 155 -33.08 3.02 55.35
C HIS A 155 -34.47 3.17 54.72
N VAL A 156 -34.72 2.44 53.63
CA VAL A 156 -36.05 2.33 53.02
C VAL A 156 -36.88 1.37 53.89
N LYS A 157 -37.91 1.90 54.57
CA LYS A 157 -38.96 1.08 55.18
C LYS A 157 -40.03 0.84 54.12
N THR A 158 -40.06 -0.36 53.55
CA THR A 158 -41.18 -0.78 52.69
C THR A 158 -42.39 -1.00 53.59
N THR A 159 -43.32 -0.04 53.59
CA THR A 159 -44.64 -0.22 54.20
C THR A 159 -45.45 -1.08 53.25
N GLU A 160 -45.50 -2.39 53.48
CA GLU A 160 -46.47 -3.26 52.81
C GLU A 160 -47.87 -2.91 53.35
N TYR A 161 -48.75 -2.55 52.42
CA TYR A 161 -50.18 -2.27 52.62
C TYR A 161 -51.01 -3.54 52.43
#